data_AF-A0A6A5UKB2-F1
#
_entry.id   AF-A0A6A5UKB2-F1
#
_cell.length_a   1.000
_cell.length_b   1.000
_cell.length_c   1.000
_cell.angle_alpha   90.00
_cell.angle_beta   90.00
_cell.angle_gamma   90.00
#
_symmetry.space_group_name_H-M   'P 1'
#
loop_
_entity.id
_entity.type
_entity.pdbx_description
1 polymer ?
#
loop_
_entity_poly.entity_id
_entity_poly.type
_entity_poly.pdbx_seq_one_letter_code
_entity_poly.pdbx_strand_id
1 'polypeptide(L)'
;MLAFKLAISTALSMWSSGFRPRLQNLHLLVTSRRERGIESTLEEIVEDQSRICLQSALVDKDIQRYIRQRLATDKTLQKWTKDDGVRQEIKSVLRDGANGILAKCRNRATLRKALATLPPTLDQTYERILSAISEANSKYAIRILRWLTFSARPLSVNKIAEVVAIDTKRDPAFDRDEVLEDPLDALHICSSLVTITVNNEHDDYKLEDVSREIVTLAHYSVKEYLISDRIWTREAAKYGMRDNVCHDAIVRSCLGYLLQFEQSELHPGFLQLFVRQLDSVVGS
;
A
#
# COMPACT_ATOMS: atom_id res chain seq x y z
N MET A 1 2.29 2.28 9.87
CA MET A 1 1.34 2.42 11.00
C MET A 1 2.02 2.28 12.36
N LEU A 2 2.86 1.26 12.61
CA LEU A 2 3.58 1.13 13.89
C LEU A 2 4.49 2.33 14.20
N ALA A 3 5.27 2.83 13.23
CA ALA A 3 6.16 3.97 13.46
C ALA A 3 5.44 5.27 13.82
N PHE A 4 4.24 5.51 13.27
CA PHE A 4 3.42 6.68 13.58
C PHE A 4 2.74 6.54 14.95
N LYS A 5 2.27 5.33 15.30
CA LYS A 5 1.77 5.01 16.63
C LYS A 5 2.87 5.12 17.70
N LEU A 6 4.09 4.66 17.40
CA LEU A 6 5.24 4.79 18.31
C LEU A 6 5.61 6.26 18.48
N ALA A 7 5.82 7.02 17.41
CA ALA A 7 6.23 8.43 17.52
C ALA A 7 5.23 9.28 18.32
N ILE A 8 3.92 9.06 18.11
CA ILE A 8 2.87 9.70 18.90
C ILE A 8 2.90 9.16 20.33
N SER A 9 2.91 7.85 20.55
CA SER A 9 2.94 7.26 21.91
C SER A 9 4.16 7.68 22.73
N THR A 10 5.36 7.79 22.14
CA THR A 10 6.59 8.18 22.84
C THR A 10 6.59 9.67 23.16
N ALA A 11 6.14 10.51 22.23
CA ALA A 11 5.93 11.94 22.48
C ALA A 11 4.86 12.17 23.57
N LEU A 12 3.81 11.36 23.57
CA LEU A 12 2.72 11.40 24.56
C LEU A 12 3.12 10.83 25.93
N SER A 13 3.96 9.80 25.99
CA SER A 13 4.52 9.29 27.25
C SER A 13 5.47 10.30 27.88
N MET A 14 6.21 11.06 27.06
CA MET A 14 7.05 12.17 27.53
C MET A 14 6.21 13.36 28.04
N TRP A 15 5.02 13.59 27.46
CA TRP A 15 4.11 14.66 27.91
C TRP A 15 3.40 14.32 29.23
N SER A 16 2.99 13.07 29.41
CA SER A 16 2.28 12.59 30.62
C SER A 16 3.19 12.36 31.84
N SER A 17 4.47 12.06 31.64
CA SER A 17 5.46 11.76 32.70
C SER A 17 6.06 12.97 33.42
N GLY A 18 5.41 14.15 33.36
CA GLY A 18 5.81 15.31 34.16
C GLY A 18 6.91 16.20 33.55
N PHE A 19 7.27 16.00 32.28
CA PHE A 19 8.23 16.83 31.55
C PHE A 19 7.67 18.19 31.08
N ARG A 20 6.59 18.68 31.71
CA ARG A 20 5.93 19.96 31.38
C ARG A 20 6.81 21.23 31.52
N PRO A 21 7.79 21.35 32.45
CA PRO A 21 8.43 22.66 32.66
C PRO A 21 9.51 23.05 31.64
N ARG A 22 10.02 22.11 30.81
CA ARG A 22 11.26 22.31 30.04
C ARG A 22 11.08 22.60 28.54
N LEU A 23 9.85 22.66 28.03
CA LEU A 23 9.55 22.79 26.59
C LEU A 23 8.65 23.99 26.27
N GLN A 24 8.89 25.14 26.89
CA GLN A 24 8.05 26.35 26.73
C GLN A 24 8.02 26.91 25.29
N ASN A 25 8.93 26.46 24.41
CA ASN A 25 9.01 26.89 23.00
C ASN A 25 8.75 25.76 21.99
N LEU A 26 8.22 24.61 22.41
CA LEU A 26 7.92 23.51 21.50
C LEU A 26 6.48 23.59 21.00
N HIS A 27 6.30 23.82 19.70
CA HIS A 27 5.01 23.73 19.02
C HIS A 27 4.94 22.44 18.22
N LEU A 28 3.94 21.60 18.50
CA LEU A 28 3.72 20.33 17.81
C LEU A 28 2.47 20.43 16.94
N LEU A 29 2.63 20.25 15.63
CA LEU A 29 1.51 20.10 14.70
C LEU A 29 1.34 18.61 14.37
N VAL A 30 0.18 18.05 14.73
CA VAL A 30 -0.16 16.65 14.42
C VAL A 30 -1.28 16.64 13.40
N THR A 31 -1.08 15.94 12.29
CA THR A 31 -2.11 15.72 11.27
C THR A 31 -2.46 14.24 11.21
N SER A 32 -3.75 13.94 11.06
CA SER A 32 -4.25 12.58 10.93
C SER A 32 -5.58 12.58 10.18
N ARG A 33 -5.99 11.40 9.71
CA ARG A 33 -7.38 11.20 9.28
C ARG A 33 -8.28 10.98 10.49
N ARG A 34 -9.57 11.25 10.31
CA ARG A 34 -10.59 11.05 11.34
C ARG A 34 -10.92 9.56 11.54
N GLU A 35 -9.98 8.84 12.13
CA GLU A 35 -10.13 7.45 12.53
C GLU A 35 -10.45 7.38 14.02
N ARG A 36 -11.48 6.64 14.41
CA ARG A 36 -11.98 6.63 15.81
C ARG A 36 -10.90 6.38 16.85
N GLY A 37 -9.96 5.47 16.61
CA GLY A 37 -8.90 5.17 17.57
C GLY A 37 -7.86 6.29 17.72
N ILE A 38 -7.63 7.07 16.65
CA ILE A 38 -6.77 8.26 16.71
C ILE A 38 -7.53 9.41 17.36
N GLU A 39 -8.79 9.58 16.98
CA GLU A 39 -9.69 10.62 17.51
C GLU A 39 -9.85 10.48 19.02
N SER A 40 -10.13 9.27 19.54
CA SER A 40 -10.26 9.03 20.98
C SER A 40 -8.97 9.32 21.75
N THR A 41 -7.81 8.94 21.18
CA THR A 41 -6.51 9.18 21.83
C THR A 41 -6.15 10.67 21.85
N LEU A 42 -6.47 11.41 20.79
CA LEU A 42 -6.18 12.84 20.71
C LEU A 42 -7.17 13.68 21.53
N GLU A 43 -8.41 13.24 21.69
CA GLU A 43 -9.45 13.87 22.52
C GLU A 43 -9.05 13.94 24.00
N GLU A 44 -8.32 12.95 24.50
CA GLU A 44 -7.86 12.92 25.88
C GLU A 44 -6.78 13.97 26.19
N ILE A 45 -6.16 14.55 25.16
CA ILE A 45 -4.88 15.28 25.28
C ILE A 45 -4.96 16.68 24.68
N VAL A 46 -5.72 16.86 23.61
CA VAL A 46 -5.83 18.11 22.86
C VAL A 46 -7.19 18.74 23.13
N GLU A 47 -7.19 19.97 23.64
CA GLU A 47 -8.41 20.75 23.80
C GLU A 47 -9.14 20.92 22.46
N ASP A 48 -10.48 20.89 22.47
CA ASP A 48 -11.29 20.98 21.24
C ASP A 48 -10.97 22.21 20.37
N GLN A 49 -10.64 23.33 21.01
CA GLN A 49 -10.28 24.59 20.36
C GLN A 49 -8.91 24.57 19.64
N SER A 50 -8.06 23.58 19.94
CA SER A 50 -6.80 23.32 19.23
C SER A 50 -6.95 22.26 18.11
N ARG A 51 -8.14 21.69 17.94
CA ARG A 51 -8.43 20.68 16.91
C ARG A 51 -8.94 21.37 15.65
N ILE A 52 -8.17 21.26 14.57
CA ILE A 52 -8.58 21.78 13.26
C ILE A 52 -9.04 20.60 12.40
N CYS A 53 -10.34 20.48 12.19
CA CYS A 53 -10.88 19.50 11.26
C CYS A 53 -10.73 20.01 9.82
N LEU A 54 -9.90 19.34 9.02
CA LEU A 54 -9.75 19.67 7.60
C LEU A 54 -10.97 19.26 6.76
N GLN A 55 -11.89 18.42 7.28
CA GLN A 55 -13.18 18.16 6.63
C GLN A 55 -14.13 19.34 6.82
N SER A 56 -13.94 20.37 6.00
CA SER A 56 -14.82 21.53 5.96
C SER A 56 -15.27 21.79 4.52
N ALA A 57 -16.39 22.51 4.38
CA ALA A 57 -16.85 23.04 3.09
C ALA A 57 -15.78 23.91 2.37
N LEU A 58 -14.70 24.31 3.05
CA LEU A 58 -13.56 24.98 2.44
C LEU A 58 -12.69 24.02 1.62
N VAL A 59 -12.49 22.78 2.08
CA VAL A 59 -11.78 21.75 1.28
C VAL A 59 -12.59 21.39 0.03
N ASP A 60 -13.91 21.34 0.12
CA ASP A 60 -14.76 21.15 -1.07
C ASP A 60 -14.61 22.31 -2.06
N LYS A 61 -14.53 23.56 -1.57
CA LYS A 61 -14.28 24.74 -2.40
C LYS A 61 -12.88 24.73 -3.02
N ASP A 62 -11.87 24.27 -2.29
CA ASP A 62 -10.50 24.17 -2.78
C ASP A 62 -10.36 23.06 -3.83
N ILE A 63 -11.01 21.91 -3.64
CA ILE A 63 -11.10 20.85 -4.66
C ILE A 63 -11.80 21.40 -5.91
N GLN A 64 -12.92 22.10 -5.76
CA GLN A 64 -13.61 22.73 -6.89
C GLN A 64 -12.74 23.77 -7.60
N ARG A 65 -11.99 24.59 -6.85
CA ARG A 65 -11.04 25.58 -7.39
C ARG A 65 -9.93 24.89 -8.16
N TYR A 66 -9.36 23.83 -7.60
CA TYR A 66 -8.33 23.02 -8.24
C TYR A 66 -8.82 22.41 -9.55
N ILE A 67 -10.01 21.77 -9.55
CA ILE A 67 -10.62 21.20 -10.76
C ILE A 67 -10.85 22.29 -11.82
N ARG A 68 -11.41 23.45 -11.43
CA ARG A 68 -11.63 24.58 -12.35
C ARG A 68 -10.32 25.06 -12.96
N GLN A 69 -9.29 25.25 -12.14
CA GLN A 69 -7.98 25.67 -12.61
C GLN A 69 -7.38 24.63 -13.56
N ARG A 70 -7.44 23.35 -13.21
CA ARG A 70 -6.89 22.25 -14.04
C ARG A 70 -7.60 22.14 -15.38
N LEU A 71 -8.92 22.27 -15.42
CA LEU A 71 -9.70 22.32 -16.67
C LEU A 71 -9.33 23.52 -17.54
N ALA A 72 -8.94 24.64 -16.92
CA ALA A 72 -8.55 25.86 -17.63
C ALA A 72 -7.09 25.82 -18.11
N THR A 73 -6.17 25.18 -17.39
CA THR A 73 -4.73 25.23 -17.69
C THR A 73 -4.21 23.99 -18.41
N ASP A 74 -4.84 22.83 -18.24
CA ASP A 74 -4.37 21.58 -18.85
C ASP A 74 -4.81 21.48 -20.32
N LYS A 75 -3.84 21.48 -21.24
CA LYS A 75 -4.07 21.41 -22.69
C LYS A 75 -4.91 20.19 -23.09
N THR A 76 -4.81 19.07 -22.38
CA THR A 76 -5.55 17.84 -22.70
C THR A 76 -7.01 17.92 -22.26
N LEU A 77 -7.30 18.72 -21.24
CA LEU A 77 -8.63 18.87 -20.66
C LEU A 77 -9.39 20.11 -21.19
N GLN A 78 -8.68 21.13 -21.68
CA GLN A 78 -9.27 22.33 -22.28
C GLN A 78 -10.25 22.01 -23.42
N LYS A 79 -10.07 20.91 -24.15
CA LYS A 79 -11.00 20.49 -25.22
C LYS A 79 -12.44 20.25 -24.70
N TRP A 80 -12.60 19.97 -23.40
CA TRP A 80 -13.89 19.72 -22.76
C TRP A 80 -14.55 20.97 -22.20
N THR A 81 -13.88 22.14 -22.21
CA THR A 81 -14.43 23.36 -21.62
C THR A 81 -15.33 24.15 -22.57
N LYS A 82 -15.40 23.77 -23.85
CA LYS A 82 -16.24 24.41 -24.88
C LYS A 82 -17.75 24.17 -24.69
N ASP A 83 -18.11 23.09 -24.03
CA ASP A 83 -19.50 22.69 -23.78
C ASP A 83 -19.80 22.81 -22.29
N ASP A 84 -20.73 23.69 -21.93
CA ASP A 84 -21.05 23.97 -20.54
C ASP A 84 -21.70 22.79 -19.83
N GLY A 85 -22.52 21.99 -20.53
CA GLY A 85 -23.12 20.79 -19.96
C GLY A 85 -22.05 19.77 -19.57
N VAL A 86 -21.12 19.48 -20.48
CA VAL A 86 -20.00 18.55 -20.24
C VAL A 86 -19.08 19.09 -19.15
N ARG A 87 -18.82 20.39 -19.12
CA ARG A 87 -17.99 21.04 -18.09
C ARG A 87 -18.60 20.90 -16.69
N GLN A 88 -19.92 21.01 -16.55
CA GLN A 88 -20.60 20.80 -15.27
C GLN A 88 -20.62 19.32 -14.87
N GLU A 89 -20.84 18.42 -15.84
CA GLU A 89 -20.79 16.97 -15.62
C GLU A 89 -19.43 16.54 -15.05
N ILE A 90 -18.33 17.00 -15.67
CA ILE A 90 -16.97 16.74 -15.19
C ILE A 90 -16.76 17.30 -13.78
N LYS A 91 -17.18 18.55 -13.50
CA LYS A 91 -17.01 19.16 -12.17
C LYS A 91 -17.76 18.39 -11.08
N SER A 92 -18.96 17.92 -11.39
CA SER A 92 -19.77 17.15 -10.43
C SER A 92 -19.12 15.82 -10.08
N VAL A 93 -18.61 15.10 -11.07
CA VAL A 93 -18.02 13.77 -10.87
C VAL A 93 -16.60 13.84 -10.29
N LEU A 94 -15.78 14.80 -10.73
CA LEU A 94 -14.41 14.95 -10.22
C LEU A 94 -14.34 15.46 -8.79
N ARG A 95 -15.38 16.16 -8.30
CA ARG A 95 -15.53 16.49 -6.87
C ARG A 95 -15.42 15.23 -6.01
N ASP A 96 -15.91 14.11 -6.53
CA ASP A 96 -16.00 12.83 -5.83
C ASP A 96 -14.77 11.93 -6.13
N GLY A 97 -13.79 12.45 -6.91
CA GLY A 97 -12.41 11.97 -6.99
C GLY A 97 -12.06 11.07 -8.18
N ALA A 98 -11.57 11.64 -9.29
CA ALA A 98 -10.63 10.95 -10.23
C ALA A 98 -10.16 11.82 -11.41
N ASN A 99 -9.10 12.62 -11.23
CA ASN A 99 -8.62 13.49 -12.32
C ASN A 99 -7.91 12.76 -13.47
N GLY A 100 -7.40 11.54 -13.26
CA GLY A 100 -6.46 10.88 -14.21
C GLY A 100 -7.10 10.25 -15.45
N ILE A 101 -8.37 9.84 -15.38
CA ILE A 101 -9.01 9.05 -16.45
C ILE A 101 -9.48 9.94 -17.62
N LEU A 102 -9.87 11.19 -17.34
CA LEU A 102 -10.48 12.09 -18.32
C LEU A 102 -9.51 12.59 -19.40
N ALA A 103 -8.20 12.63 -19.07
CA ALA A 103 -7.16 13.04 -20.01
C ALA A 103 -7.03 12.06 -21.19
N LYS A 104 -7.38 10.78 -21.00
CA LYS A 104 -7.26 9.72 -22.02
C LYS A 104 -8.46 9.65 -22.97
N CYS A 105 -9.59 10.28 -22.63
CA CYS A 105 -10.79 10.27 -23.47
C CYS A 105 -10.57 11.07 -24.78
N ARG A 106 -11.00 10.51 -25.92
CA ARG A 106 -10.85 11.14 -27.24
C ARG A 106 -12.12 11.81 -27.76
N ASN A 107 -13.30 11.37 -27.29
CA ASN A 107 -14.60 11.90 -27.72
C ASN A 107 -15.61 11.92 -26.55
N ARG A 108 -16.74 12.60 -26.73
CA ARG A 108 -17.78 12.76 -25.68
C ARG A 108 -18.36 11.43 -25.21
N ALA A 109 -18.49 10.43 -26.08
CA ALA A 109 -19.00 9.11 -25.72
C ALA A 109 -18.05 8.40 -24.75
N THR A 110 -16.75 8.37 -25.07
CA THR A 110 -15.72 7.82 -24.17
C THR A 110 -15.59 8.59 -22.86
N LEU A 111 -15.81 9.91 -22.88
CA LEU A 111 -15.82 10.73 -21.67
C LEU A 111 -17.00 10.37 -20.76
N ARG A 112 -18.24 10.38 -21.28
CA ARG A 112 -19.43 10.05 -20.48
C ARG A 112 -19.38 8.63 -19.94
N LYS A 113 -18.90 7.68 -20.74
CA LYS A 113 -18.65 6.31 -20.28
C LYS A 113 -17.61 6.28 -19.15
N ALA A 114 -16.51 7.01 -19.28
CA ALA A 114 -15.49 7.09 -18.23
C ALA A 114 -16.03 7.74 -16.94
N LEU A 115 -16.84 8.80 -17.05
CA LEU A 115 -17.49 9.46 -15.92
C LEU A 115 -18.51 8.52 -15.24
N ALA A 116 -19.28 7.76 -16.02
CA ALA A 116 -20.27 6.81 -15.48
C ALA A 116 -19.64 5.56 -14.84
N THR A 117 -18.45 5.16 -15.29
CA THR A 117 -17.71 3.98 -14.78
C THR A 117 -16.65 4.35 -13.74
N LEU A 118 -16.62 5.62 -13.32
CA LEU A 118 -15.68 6.10 -12.35
C LEU A 118 -16.02 5.49 -10.96
N PRO A 119 -15.06 4.85 -10.28
CA PRO A 119 -15.33 4.37 -8.94
C PRO A 119 -15.51 5.58 -8.00
N PRO A 120 -16.63 5.71 -7.29
CA PRO A 120 -16.88 6.82 -6.35
C PRO A 120 -15.95 6.86 -5.15
N THR A 121 -15.15 5.82 -4.92
CA THR A 121 -14.22 5.75 -3.78
C THR A 121 -12.89 5.12 -4.19
N LEU A 122 -11.84 5.41 -3.43
CA LEU A 122 -10.55 4.74 -3.57
C LEU A 122 -10.66 3.23 -3.36
N ASP A 123 -11.49 2.79 -2.43
CA ASP A 123 -11.75 1.36 -2.19
C ASP A 123 -12.27 0.66 -3.44
N GLN A 124 -13.29 1.22 -4.10
CA GLN A 124 -13.81 0.67 -5.35
C GLN A 124 -12.81 0.78 -6.51
N THR A 125 -11.92 1.78 -6.47
CA THR A 125 -10.80 1.87 -7.42
C THR A 125 -9.84 0.70 -7.25
N TYR A 126 -9.44 0.40 -6.01
CA TYR A 126 -8.57 -0.72 -5.71
C TYR A 126 -9.23 -2.06 -5.97
N GLU A 127 -10.51 -2.21 -5.62
CA GLU A 127 -11.31 -3.39 -5.98
C GLU A 127 -11.28 -3.64 -7.48
N ARG A 128 -11.57 -2.62 -8.29
CA ARG A 128 -11.55 -2.75 -9.76
C ARG A 128 -10.17 -3.13 -10.29
N ILE A 129 -9.09 -2.55 -9.75
CA ILE A 129 -7.73 -2.87 -10.20
C ILE A 129 -7.36 -4.31 -9.81
N LEU A 130 -7.66 -4.72 -8.59
CA LEU A 130 -7.39 -6.08 -8.09
C LEU A 130 -8.22 -7.13 -8.83
N SER A 131 -9.50 -6.88 -9.06
CA SER A 131 -10.39 -7.77 -9.83
C SER A 131 -10.00 -7.86 -11.32
N ALA A 132 -9.28 -6.88 -11.86
CA ALA A 132 -8.78 -6.90 -13.23
C ALA A 132 -7.50 -7.73 -13.41
N ILE A 133 -6.85 -8.16 -12.31
CA ILE A 133 -5.69 -9.04 -12.38
C ILE A 133 -6.16 -10.43 -12.85
N SER A 134 -5.52 -10.94 -13.90
CA SER A 134 -5.85 -12.25 -14.46
C SER A 134 -5.67 -13.37 -13.43
N GLU A 135 -6.43 -14.45 -13.57
CA GLU A 135 -6.33 -15.59 -12.66
C GLU A 135 -4.91 -16.19 -12.62
N ALA A 136 -4.25 -16.28 -13.78
CA ALA A 136 -2.86 -16.72 -13.90
C ALA A 136 -1.88 -15.85 -13.08
N ASN A 137 -2.10 -14.54 -13.04
CA ASN A 137 -1.26 -13.60 -12.31
C ASN A 137 -1.68 -13.43 -10.84
N SER A 138 -2.84 -13.95 -10.45
CA SER A 138 -3.42 -13.73 -9.13
C SER A 138 -2.52 -14.24 -8.01
N LYS A 139 -1.88 -15.41 -8.17
CA LYS A 139 -0.96 -15.97 -7.17
C LYS A 139 0.28 -15.09 -6.98
N TYR A 140 0.85 -14.60 -8.08
CA TYR A 140 2.02 -13.72 -8.07
C TYR A 140 1.70 -12.37 -7.46
N ALA A 141 0.56 -11.77 -7.82
CA ALA A 141 0.09 -10.52 -7.24
C ALA A 141 -0.08 -10.62 -5.71
N ILE A 142 -0.66 -11.72 -5.21
CA ILE A 142 -0.80 -11.94 -3.75
C ILE A 142 0.57 -11.99 -3.07
N ARG A 143 1.54 -12.72 -3.66
CA ARG A 143 2.92 -12.82 -3.12
C ARG A 143 3.58 -11.44 -3.11
N ILE A 144 3.58 -10.71 -4.23
CA ILE A 144 4.16 -9.36 -4.35
C ILE A 144 3.55 -8.41 -3.34
N LEU A 145 2.22 -8.27 -3.36
CA LEU A 145 1.52 -7.31 -2.51
C LEU A 145 1.72 -7.64 -1.02
N ARG A 146 1.78 -8.92 -0.64
CA ARG A 146 2.06 -9.34 0.75
C ARG A 146 3.42 -8.85 1.21
N TRP A 147 4.46 -9.10 0.42
CA TRP A 147 5.81 -8.69 0.75
C TRP A 147 5.95 -7.16 0.77
N LEU A 148 5.37 -6.44 -0.19
CA LEU A 148 5.36 -4.98 -0.17
C LEU A 148 4.58 -4.39 1.01
N THR A 149 3.58 -5.13 1.54
CA THR A 149 2.76 -4.67 2.64
C THR A 149 3.42 -4.88 4.00
N PHE A 150 4.09 -6.02 4.22
CA PHE A 150 4.56 -6.43 5.56
C PHE A 150 6.08 -6.49 5.73
N SER A 151 6.87 -6.25 4.68
CA SER A 151 8.33 -6.18 4.83
C SER A 151 8.74 -4.98 5.68
N ALA A 152 9.68 -5.21 6.60
CA ALA A 152 10.22 -4.17 7.46
C ALA A 152 11.15 -3.20 6.71
N ARG A 153 11.77 -3.66 5.62
CA ARG A 153 12.68 -2.88 4.78
C ARG A 153 12.18 -2.87 3.34
N PRO A 154 12.48 -1.81 2.56
CA PRO A 154 12.21 -1.80 1.13
C PRO A 154 12.86 -2.99 0.41
N LEU A 155 12.18 -3.50 -0.62
CA LEU A 155 12.66 -4.62 -1.42
C LEU A 155 13.14 -4.09 -2.78
N SER A 156 14.34 -4.52 -3.19
CA SER A 156 14.83 -4.25 -4.54
C SER A 156 13.98 -4.99 -5.58
N VAL A 157 14.03 -4.52 -6.83
CA VAL A 157 13.29 -5.17 -7.93
C VAL A 157 13.68 -6.65 -8.07
N ASN A 158 14.97 -6.96 -7.96
CA ASN A 158 15.47 -8.35 -8.02
C ASN A 158 14.91 -9.24 -6.89
N LYS A 159 14.83 -8.71 -5.66
CA LYS A 159 14.24 -9.47 -4.54
C LYS A 159 12.76 -9.76 -4.77
N ILE A 160 12.02 -8.84 -5.39
CA ILE A 160 10.63 -9.07 -5.74
C ILE A 160 10.50 -10.17 -6.80
N ALA A 161 11.38 -10.19 -7.81
CA ALA A 161 11.39 -11.25 -8.82
C ALA A 161 11.54 -12.65 -8.20
N GLU A 162 12.39 -12.80 -7.19
CA GLU A 162 12.59 -14.07 -6.49
C GLU A 162 11.45 -14.42 -5.53
N VAL A 163 10.93 -13.43 -4.81
CA VAL A 163 9.82 -13.62 -3.86
C VAL A 163 8.58 -14.19 -4.54
N VAL A 164 8.35 -13.82 -5.80
CA VAL A 164 7.25 -14.36 -6.62
C VAL A 164 7.35 -15.87 -6.75
N ALA A 165 8.55 -16.43 -6.71
CA ALA A 165 8.83 -17.86 -6.86
C ALA A 165 8.74 -18.65 -5.54
N ILE A 166 8.39 -18.02 -4.42
CA ILE A 166 8.25 -18.72 -3.14
C ILE A 166 6.78 -19.06 -2.87
N ASP A 167 6.49 -20.35 -2.75
CA ASP A 167 5.19 -20.86 -2.33
C ASP A 167 5.33 -21.81 -1.15
N THR A 168 4.86 -21.38 0.02
CA THR A 168 4.97 -22.14 1.28
C THR A 168 4.03 -23.34 1.35
N LYS A 169 3.19 -23.58 0.34
CA LYS A 169 2.29 -24.72 0.25
C LYS A 169 2.88 -25.92 -0.51
N ARG A 170 4.05 -25.75 -1.14
CA ARG A 170 4.77 -26.80 -1.87
C ARG A 170 6.13 -27.09 -1.23
N ASP A 171 6.70 -28.21 -1.64
CA ASP A 171 8.06 -28.63 -1.30
C ASP A 171 8.79 -29.06 -2.58
N PRO A 172 9.94 -28.44 -2.95
CA PRO A 172 10.56 -27.30 -2.29
C PRO A 172 9.71 -26.03 -2.39
N ALA A 173 9.77 -25.17 -1.36
CA ALA A 173 8.98 -23.95 -1.31
C ALA A 173 9.39 -22.95 -2.40
N PHE A 174 10.69 -22.86 -2.69
CA PHE A 174 11.25 -22.05 -3.77
C PHE A 174 11.43 -22.87 -5.03
N ASP A 175 11.08 -22.29 -6.17
CA ASP A 175 11.24 -22.90 -7.49
C ASP A 175 11.87 -21.89 -8.42
N ARG A 176 13.09 -22.19 -8.87
CA ARG A 176 13.86 -21.26 -9.69
C ARG A 176 13.18 -20.94 -11.02
N ASP A 177 12.37 -21.86 -11.55
CA ASP A 177 11.69 -21.69 -12.84
C ASP A 177 10.44 -20.78 -12.72
N GLU A 178 10.01 -20.44 -11.49
CA GLU A 178 8.96 -19.43 -11.24
C GLU A 178 9.51 -18.02 -10.97
N VAL A 179 10.83 -17.81 -11.01
CA VAL A 179 11.43 -16.48 -10.85
C VAL A 179 11.07 -15.62 -12.06
N LEU A 180 10.72 -14.35 -11.82
CA LEU A 180 10.46 -13.43 -12.94
C LEU A 180 11.75 -13.16 -13.72
N GLU A 181 11.75 -13.49 -15.00
CA GLU A 181 12.86 -13.20 -15.92
C GLU A 181 13.11 -11.70 -16.07
N ASP A 182 12.03 -10.91 -16.20
CA ASP A 182 12.07 -9.45 -16.09
C ASP A 182 11.52 -9.02 -14.72
N PRO A 183 12.34 -8.51 -13.80
CA PRO A 183 11.88 -7.99 -12.51
C PRO A 183 10.82 -6.88 -12.63
N LEU A 184 10.78 -6.16 -13.76
CA LEU A 184 9.78 -5.12 -14.04
C LEU A 184 8.38 -5.69 -14.30
N ASP A 185 8.24 -7.00 -14.54
CA ASP A 185 6.93 -7.66 -14.67
C ASP A 185 6.07 -7.53 -13.40
N ALA A 186 6.67 -7.22 -12.24
CA ALA A 186 5.93 -6.86 -11.05
C ALA A 186 4.96 -5.67 -11.28
N LEU A 187 5.35 -4.69 -12.11
CA LEU A 187 4.50 -3.56 -12.53
C LEU A 187 3.38 -4.03 -13.46
N HIS A 188 3.64 -5.01 -14.31
CA HIS A 188 2.63 -5.58 -15.21
C HIS A 188 1.60 -6.41 -14.45
N ILE A 189 2.04 -7.19 -13.45
CA ILE A 189 1.20 -8.05 -12.61
C ILE A 189 0.30 -7.22 -11.68
N CYS A 190 0.88 -6.24 -10.98
CA CYS A 190 0.16 -5.45 -9.97
C CYS A 190 -0.34 -4.08 -10.48
N SER A 191 -0.08 -3.76 -11.74
CA SER A 191 -0.51 -2.52 -12.41
C SER A 191 -0.19 -1.27 -11.58
N SER A 192 -1.14 -0.33 -11.47
CA SER A 192 -0.99 0.92 -10.73
C SER A 192 -0.95 0.79 -9.21
N LEU A 193 -0.99 -0.42 -8.65
CA LEU A 193 -0.89 -0.61 -7.19
C LEU A 193 0.55 -0.53 -6.69
N VAL A 194 1.51 -0.69 -7.59
CA VAL A 194 2.93 -0.69 -7.30
C VAL A 194 3.66 0.33 -8.18
N THR A 195 4.81 0.79 -7.71
CA THR A 195 5.69 1.70 -8.44
C THR A 195 7.14 1.38 -8.12
N ILE A 196 8.05 1.77 -9.01
CA ILE A 196 9.49 1.71 -8.77
C ILE A 196 9.98 3.09 -8.33
N THR A 197 10.84 3.10 -7.33
CA THR A 197 11.53 4.29 -6.82
C THR A 197 12.99 3.96 -6.56
N VAL A 198 13.85 4.98 -6.47
CA VAL A 198 15.26 4.78 -6.11
C VAL A 198 15.41 4.86 -4.60
N ASN A 199 16.05 3.87 -3.99
CA ASN A 199 16.45 3.94 -2.60
C ASN A 199 17.68 4.86 -2.48
N ASN A 200 17.49 6.01 -1.83
CA ASN A 200 18.54 6.99 -1.59
C ASN A 200 19.21 6.83 -0.21
N GLU A 201 18.77 5.86 0.59
CA GLU A 201 19.41 5.53 1.85
C GLU A 201 20.85 5.07 1.57
N HIS A 202 21.82 5.82 2.09
CA HIS A 202 23.23 5.46 2.07
C HIS A 202 23.44 4.30 3.04
N ASP A 203 23.21 3.07 2.59
CA ASP A 203 23.73 1.92 3.30
C ASP A 203 25.26 1.98 3.24
N ASP A 204 25.88 2.15 4.41
CA ASP A 204 27.34 2.22 4.63
C ASP A 204 28.06 0.91 4.21
N TYR A 205 27.27 -0.12 3.89
CA TYR A 205 27.71 -1.40 3.35
C TYR A 205 27.29 -1.50 1.88
N LYS A 206 28.08 -0.90 0.99
CA LYS A 206 27.94 -1.09 -0.46
C LYS A 206 28.25 -2.54 -0.81
N LEU A 207 27.23 -3.39 -0.85
CA LEU A 207 27.27 -4.57 -1.69
C LEU A 207 27.08 -4.09 -3.13
N GLU A 208 28.10 -4.22 -3.96
CA GLU A 208 28.20 -3.59 -5.30
C GLU A 208 27.12 -4.03 -6.31
N ASP A 209 26.26 -4.98 -5.95
CA ASP A 209 25.37 -5.69 -6.89
C ASP A 209 23.86 -5.55 -6.58
N VAL A 210 23.47 -4.70 -5.62
CA VAL A 210 22.05 -4.49 -5.31
C VAL A 210 21.52 -3.31 -6.13
N SER A 211 20.63 -3.59 -7.09
CA SER A 211 19.88 -2.54 -7.79
C SER A 211 19.30 -1.55 -6.77
N ARG A 212 19.61 -0.26 -6.93
CA ARG A 212 19.06 0.81 -6.09
C ARG A 212 17.57 1.01 -6.31
N GLU A 213 17.02 0.42 -7.36
CA GLU A 213 15.60 0.45 -7.63
C GLU A 213 14.88 -0.48 -6.67
N ILE A 214 13.91 0.09 -5.97
CA ILE A 214 13.03 -0.62 -5.04
C ILE A 214 11.60 -0.57 -5.56
N VAL A 215 10.87 -1.65 -5.33
CA VAL A 215 9.44 -1.70 -5.60
C VAL A 215 8.70 -1.29 -4.33
N THR A 216 7.72 -0.42 -4.47
CA THR A 216 6.88 0.05 -3.37
C THR A 216 5.42 0.04 -3.79
N LEU A 217 4.52 0.08 -2.81
CA LEU A 217 3.12 0.37 -3.10
C LEU A 217 3.01 1.80 -3.62
N ALA A 218 2.26 1.99 -4.71
CA ALA A 218 2.12 3.29 -5.37
C ALA A 218 1.53 4.37 -4.46
N HIS A 219 0.74 3.97 -3.46
CA HIS A 219 0.22 4.88 -2.46
C HIS A 219 -0.04 4.16 -1.13
N TYR A 220 0.11 4.88 -0.01
CA TYR A 220 -0.11 4.31 1.33
C TYR A 220 -1.52 3.72 1.49
N SER A 221 -2.54 4.33 0.91
CA SER A 221 -3.92 3.81 0.98
C SER A 221 -4.14 2.47 0.28
N VAL A 222 -3.22 2.01 -0.57
CA VAL A 222 -3.26 0.63 -1.12
C VAL A 222 -3.07 -0.37 0.03
N LYS A 223 -2.04 -0.18 0.87
CA LYS A 223 -1.79 -1.01 2.05
C LYS A 223 -3.01 -1.03 2.96
N GLU A 224 -3.61 0.13 3.17
CA GLU A 224 -4.76 0.25 4.07
C GLU A 224 -5.98 -0.48 3.57
N TYR A 225 -6.22 -0.45 2.27
CA TYR A 225 -7.29 -1.22 1.67
C TYR A 225 -7.04 -2.72 1.82
N LEU A 226 -5.82 -3.19 1.52
CA LEU A 226 -5.43 -4.61 1.60
C LEU A 226 -5.58 -5.19 3.02
N ILE A 227 -5.31 -4.40 4.07
CA ILE A 227 -5.43 -4.84 5.47
C ILE A 227 -6.79 -4.54 6.11
N SER A 228 -7.69 -3.84 5.40
CA SER A 228 -8.98 -3.44 5.96
C SER A 228 -9.98 -4.59 5.95
N ASP A 229 -10.96 -4.56 6.87
CA ASP A 229 -12.06 -5.51 6.84
C ASP A 229 -12.95 -5.37 5.59
N ARG A 230 -12.91 -4.21 4.93
CA ARG A 230 -13.78 -3.85 3.80
C ARG A 230 -13.51 -4.72 2.57
N ILE A 231 -12.27 -5.19 2.38
CA ILE A 231 -11.89 -6.02 1.23
C ILE A 231 -12.57 -7.40 1.26
N TRP A 232 -12.91 -7.93 2.44
CA TRP A 232 -13.48 -9.28 2.59
C TRP A 232 -14.94 -9.39 2.15
N THR A 233 -15.64 -8.26 2.03
CA THR A 233 -17.06 -8.22 1.64
C THR A 233 -17.28 -8.13 0.13
N ARG A 234 -16.20 -8.22 -0.65
CA ARG A 234 -16.10 -7.73 -2.02
C ARG A 234 -15.38 -8.72 -2.94
N GLU A 235 -15.38 -8.46 -4.25
CA GLU A 235 -14.80 -9.37 -5.26
C GLU A 235 -13.27 -9.56 -5.08
N ALA A 236 -12.61 -8.56 -4.50
CA ALA A 236 -11.17 -8.56 -4.24
C ALA A 236 -10.77 -9.29 -2.93
N ALA A 237 -11.69 -10.01 -2.26
CA ALA A 237 -11.44 -10.65 -0.96
C ALA A 237 -10.19 -11.55 -0.92
N LYS A 238 -9.86 -12.22 -2.03
CA LYS A 238 -8.65 -13.07 -2.13
C LYS A 238 -7.32 -12.32 -1.95
N TYR A 239 -7.33 -10.99 -2.11
CA TYR A 239 -6.16 -10.13 -1.88
C TYR A 239 -6.12 -9.53 -0.47
N GLY A 240 -7.14 -9.79 0.35
CA GLY A 240 -7.19 -9.35 1.73
C GLY A 240 -6.05 -9.93 2.57
N MET A 241 -5.53 -9.13 3.49
CA MET A 241 -4.35 -9.45 4.27
C MET A 241 -4.60 -9.26 5.75
N ARG A 242 -4.30 -10.31 6.53
CA ARG A 242 -4.23 -10.24 7.99
C ARG A 242 -2.77 -10.23 8.43
N ASP A 243 -2.45 -9.36 9.37
CA ASP A 243 -1.09 -9.10 9.84
C ASP A 243 -0.36 -10.37 10.28
N ASN A 244 -0.94 -11.11 11.21
CA ASN A 244 -0.39 -12.37 11.74
C ASN A 244 -0.18 -13.44 10.65
N VAL A 245 -1.17 -13.63 9.76
CA VAL A 245 -1.11 -14.62 8.67
C VAL A 245 -0.03 -14.24 7.65
N CYS A 246 0.10 -12.95 7.33
CA CYS A 246 1.10 -12.49 6.36
C CYS A 246 2.51 -12.57 6.93
N HIS A 247 2.70 -12.24 8.21
CA HIS A 247 3.99 -12.40 8.88
C HIS A 247 4.41 -13.86 8.98
N ASP A 248 3.51 -14.78 9.39
CA ASP A 248 3.80 -16.23 9.38
C ASP A 248 4.18 -16.71 7.98
N ALA A 249 3.42 -16.31 6.94
CA ALA A 249 3.73 -16.67 5.57
C ALA A 249 5.10 -16.15 5.11
N ILE A 250 5.46 -14.90 5.44
CA ILE A 250 6.79 -14.34 5.12
C ILE A 250 7.90 -15.11 5.83
N VAL A 251 7.74 -15.43 7.12
CA VAL A 251 8.73 -16.21 7.88
C VAL A 251 8.93 -17.59 7.25
N ARG A 252 7.84 -18.30 6.94
CA ARG A 252 7.91 -19.60 6.25
C ARG A 252 8.55 -19.48 4.87
N SER A 253 8.26 -18.41 4.12
CA SER A 253 8.89 -18.14 2.84
C SER A 253 10.40 -17.95 2.98
N CYS A 254 10.86 -17.17 3.97
CA CYS A 254 12.29 -16.99 4.25
C CYS A 254 12.96 -18.32 4.57
N LEU A 255 12.37 -19.12 5.47
CA LEU A 255 12.91 -20.43 5.84
C LEU A 255 12.96 -21.37 4.63
N GLY A 256 11.87 -21.48 3.87
CA GLY A 256 11.82 -22.31 2.67
C GLY A 256 12.83 -21.89 1.60
N TYR A 257 13.08 -20.58 1.46
CA TYR A 257 14.11 -20.06 0.58
C TYR A 257 15.53 -20.37 1.10
N LEU A 258 15.79 -20.29 2.41
CA LEU A 258 17.11 -20.60 2.98
C LEU A 258 17.43 -22.10 2.93
N LEU A 259 16.44 -22.95 3.16
CA LEU A 259 16.58 -24.41 3.14
C LEU A 259 17.03 -24.94 1.77
N GLN A 260 16.82 -24.21 0.69
CA GLN A 260 17.32 -24.58 -0.64
C GLN A 260 18.86 -24.65 -0.67
N PHE A 261 19.54 -23.81 0.12
CA PHE A 261 20.99 -23.76 0.20
C PHE A 261 21.53 -24.83 1.15
N GLU A 262 20.75 -25.20 2.16
CA GLU A 262 21.10 -26.24 3.13
C GLU A 262 20.94 -27.67 2.60
N GLN A 263 20.12 -27.92 1.56
CA GLN A 263 20.07 -29.22 0.88
C GLN A 263 21.41 -29.63 0.22
N SER A 264 22.38 -28.71 0.14
CA SER A 264 23.74 -29.05 -0.27
C SER A 264 24.60 -29.63 0.86
N GLU A 265 24.23 -29.49 2.15
CA GLU A 265 25.06 -29.96 3.28
C GLU A 265 24.33 -30.51 4.54
N LEU A 266 22.99 -30.58 4.62
CA LEU A 266 22.32 -31.06 5.84
C LEU A 266 21.95 -32.55 5.87
N HIS A 267 22.54 -33.24 6.84
CA HIS A 267 22.24 -34.62 7.22
C HIS A 267 20.75 -34.80 7.61
N PRO A 268 20.09 -35.93 7.23
CA PRO A 268 18.64 -36.15 7.37
C PRO A 268 18.02 -36.01 8.77
N GLY A 269 18.83 -35.86 9.82
CA GLY A 269 18.37 -35.75 11.21
C GLY A 269 17.90 -34.36 11.62
N PHE A 270 18.28 -33.30 10.90
CA PHE A 270 17.98 -31.92 11.32
C PHE A 270 16.51 -31.55 11.10
N LEU A 271 15.93 -31.98 9.98
CA LEU A 271 14.50 -31.75 9.65
C LEU A 271 13.56 -32.47 10.63
N GLN A 272 13.92 -33.66 11.12
CA GLN A 272 13.10 -34.39 12.10
C GLN A 272 13.07 -33.73 13.48
N LEU A 273 14.15 -33.04 13.88
CA LEU A 273 14.20 -32.29 15.13
C LEU A 273 13.40 -30.99 15.05
N PHE A 274 13.44 -30.29 13.92
CA PHE A 274 12.76 -29.01 13.74
C PHE A 274 11.24 -29.16 13.61
N VAL A 275 10.75 -30.18 12.88
CA VAL A 275 9.32 -30.50 12.80
C VAL A 275 8.75 -30.88 14.17
N ARG A 276 9.50 -31.66 14.97
CA ARG A 276 9.10 -32.02 16.35
C ARG A 276 8.97 -30.80 17.27
N GLN A 277 9.80 -29.79 17.09
CA GLN A 277 9.74 -28.56 17.88
C GLN A 277 8.57 -27.67 17.48
N LEU A 278 8.23 -27.60 16.19
CA LEU A 278 7.05 -26.86 15.71
C LEU A 278 5.73 -27.52 16.16
N ASP A 279 5.62 -28.85 16.14
CA ASP A 279 4.42 -29.54 16.61
C ASP A 279 4.21 -29.40 18.14
N SER A 280 5.29 -29.25 18.91
CA SER A 280 5.20 -29.00 20.36
C SER A 280 4.63 -27.62 20.73
N VAL A 281 4.72 -26.65 19.81
CA VAL A 281 4.25 -25.27 20.03
C VAL A 281 2.78 -25.10 19.61
N VAL A 282 2.28 -25.95 18.71
CA VAL A 282 0.88 -25.90 18.23
C VAL A 282 -0.05 -26.78 19.08
N GLY A 283 0.51 -27.70 19.88
CA GLY A 283 -0.24 -28.67 20.68
C GLY A 283 -0.41 -28.35 22.18
N SER A 284 -0.14 -27.12 22.65
CA SER A 284 -0.32 -26.74 24.07
C SER A 284 -1.10 -25.45 24.27
#